data_AF-A0AAW0WQC0-F1
#
_entry.id   AF-A0AAW0WQC0-F1
#
_cell.length_a   1.000
_cell.length_b   1.000
_cell.length_c   1.000
_cell.angle_alpha   90.00
_cell.angle_beta   90.00
_cell.angle_gamma   90.00
#
_symmetry.space_group_name_H-M   'P 1'
#
loop_
_entity.id
_entity.type
_entity.pdbx_description
1 polymer ?
#
loop_
_entity_poly.entity_id
_entity_poly.type
_entity_poly.pdbx_seq_one_letter_code
_entity_poly.pdbx_strand_id
1 'polypeptide(L)'
;FLDEVLNTYYTIIDTDYTSYALDLECQSWGFFKRVSATILSRSKELPAEKITELENTLSTKYKIDLTRLNTIDHSNCFSATDVDYNIKIDANGLSLLGLLSDDNLTQIHTVDAAEAYLNISENLA
;
A
#
# COMPACT_ATOMS: atom_id res chain seq x y z
N PHE A 1 7.74 -2.96 25.04
CA PHE A 1 6.56 -3.78 24.78
C PHE A 1 6.20 -3.92 23.28
N LEU A 2 6.95 -3.32 22.33
CA LEU A 2 6.56 -3.30 20.91
C LEU A 2 7.48 -4.10 19.95
N ASP A 3 8.52 -4.77 20.45
CA ASP A 3 9.42 -5.58 19.61
C ASP A 3 9.13 -7.09 19.66
N GLU A 4 8.09 -7.51 20.38
CA GLU A 4 7.66 -8.90 20.41
C GLU A 4 6.52 -9.07 19.39
N VAL A 5 6.66 -10.03 18.47
CA VAL A 5 5.61 -10.61 17.59
C VAL A 5 5.49 -10.07 16.14
N LEU A 6 6.44 -9.33 15.58
CA LEU A 6 6.50 -9.07 14.12
C LEU A 6 7.81 -9.60 13.52
N ASN A 7 7.83 -10.90 13.20
CA ASN A 7 8.95 -11.49 12.47
C ASN A 7 8.59 -11.60 10.99
N THR A 8 9.32 -10.86 10.16
CA THR A 8 9.12 -10.76 8.71
C THR A 8 10.35 -11.31 8.01
N TYR A 9 10.14 -12.33 7.19
CA TYR A 9 11.18 -12.88 6.32
C TYR A 9 10.93 -12.45 4.89
N TYR A 10 11.95 -11.90 4.26
CA TYR A 10 11.94 -11.51 2.86
C TYR A 10 12.97 -12.34 2.10
N THR A 11 12.56 -13.04 1.04
CA THR A 11 13.43 -13.94 0.29
C THR A 11 13.23 -13.75 -1.21
N ILE A 12 14.32 -13.50 -1.94
CA ILE A 12 14.33 -13.61 -3.40
C ILE A 12 14.46 -15.09 -3.77
N ILE A 13 13.41 -15.65 -4.36
CA ILE A 13 13.34 -17.09 -4.66
C ILE A 13 13.80 -17.42 -6.09
N ASP A 14 13.69 -16.45 -7.01
CA ASP A 14 14.27 -16.52 -8.35
C ASP A 14 14.53 -15.11 -8.90
N THR A 15 15.60 -14.91 -9.67
CA THR A 15 15.90 -13.63 -10.32
C THR A 15 17.03 -13.79 -11.33
N ASP A 16 16.95 -13.05 -12.43
CA ASP A 16 18.08 -12.86 -13.36
C ASP A 16 18.84 -11.55 -13.11
N TYR A 17 18.46 -10.79 -12.08
CA TYR A 17 18.93 -9.45 -11.70
C TYR A 17 18.69 -8.33 -12.72
N THR A 18 18.54 -8.67 -14.00
CA THR A 18 18.49 -7.74 -15.14
C THR A 18 17.11 -7.50 -15.71
N SER A 19 16.15 -8.40 -15.55
CA SER A 19 14.80 -8.26 -16.12
C SER A 19 13.68 -8.58 -15.14
N TYR A 20 13.85 -9.55 -14.23
CA TYR A 20 12.82 -9.96 -13.30
C TYR A 20 13.36 -10.35 -11.92
N ALA A 21 12.48 -10.34 -10.93
CA ALA A 21 12.69 -11.00 -9.65
C ALA A 21 11.38 -11.61 -9.18
N LEU A 22 11.47 -12.72 -8.47
CA LEU A 22 10.38 -13.37 -7.78
C LEU A 22 10.74 -13.39 -6.30
N ASP A 23 9.96 -12.69 -5.51
CA ASP A 23 10.16 -12.60 -4.06
C ASP A 23 8.99 -13.17 -3.28
N LEU A 24 9.32 -13.62 -2.08
CA LEU A 24 8.39 -14.19 -1.12
C LEU A 24 8.61 -13.50 0.23
N GLU A 25 7.55 -12.94 0.78
CA GLU A 25 7.53 -12.36 2.11
C GLU A 25 6.63 -13.19 3.02
N CYS A 26 7.11 -13.50 4.22
CA CYS A 26 6.39 -14.25 5.23
C CYS A 26 6.40 -13.48 6.55
N GLN A 27 5.23 -12.98 6.94
CA GLN A 27 5.00 -12.29 8.22
C GLN A 27 4.35 -13.28 9.19
N SER A 28 5.01 -13.57 10.31
CA SER A 28 4.51 -14.51 11.31
C SER A 28 4.03 -13.77 12.54
N TRP A 29 2.73 -13.86 12.85
CA TRP A 29 2.11 -13.28 14.04
C TRP A 29 1.55 -14.42 14.91
N GLY A 30 2.26 -14.77 15.96
CA GLY A 30 1.87 -15.87 16.86
C GLY A 30 1.63 -17.18 16.10
N PHE A 31 0.36 -17.58 16.00
CA PHE A 31 -0.07 -18.84 15.38
C PHE A 31 -0.46 -18.74 13.90
N PHE A 32 -0.49 -17.54 13.30
CA PHE A 32 -0.81 -17.39 11.88
C PHE A 32 0.35 -16.78 11.10
N LYS A 33 0.41 -17.15 9.82
CA LYS A 33 1.42 -16.66 8.87
C LYS A 33 0.71 -16.02 7.70
N ARG A 34 1.10 -14.80 7.38
CA ARG A 34 0.73 -14.14 6.13
C ARG A 34 1.89 -14.32 5.17
N VAL A 35 1.60 -14.95 4.03
CA VAL A 35 2.56 -15.11 2.94
C VAL A 35 2.11 -14.27 1.77
N SER A 36 3.01 -13.44 1.26
CA SER A 36 2.87 -12.69 0.01
C SER A 36 3.96 -13.14 -0.94
N ALA A 37 3.61 -13.24 -2.22
CA ALA A 37 4.56 -13.43 -3.30
C ALA A 37 4.41 -12.26 -4.26
N THR A 38 5.49 -11.82 -4.88
CA THR A 38 5.43 -10.77 -5.90
C THR A 38 6.32 -11.16 -7.08
N ILE A 39 5.79 -10.93 -8.29
CA ILE A 39 6.55 -11.03 -9.54
C ILE A 39 6.93 -9.61 -9.92
N LEU A 40 8.22 -9.32 -9.87
CA LEU A 40 8.79 -8.01 -10.16
C LEU A 40 9.41 -8.01 -11.56
N SER A 41 9.25 -6.89 -12.27
CA SER A 41 9.85 -6.66 -13.59
C SER A 41 10.65 -5.36 -13.59
N ARG A 42 11.73 -5.31 -14.38
CA ARG A 42 12.48 -4.07 -14.65
C ARG A 42 11.79 -3.16 -15.66
N SER A 43 10.82 -3.69 -16.40
CA SER A 43 9.97 -2.95 -17.34
C SER A 43 8.49 -3.01 -16.93
N LYS A 44 7.67 -2.11 -17.49
CA LYS A 44 6.22 -2.06 -17.22
C LYS A 44 5.51 -3.37 -17.51
N GLU A 45 5.96 -4.05 -18.56
CA GLU A 45 5.45 -5.34 -18.99
C GLU A 45 6.53 -6.40 -18.78
N LEU A 46 6.10 -7.62 -18.44
CA LEU A 46 6.92 -8.82 -18.42
C LEU A 46 6.36 -9.80 -19.46
N PRO A 47 7.19 -10.54 -20.22
CA PRO A 47 6.69 -11.50 -21.19
C PRO A 47 5.75 -12.53 -20.55
N ALA A 48 4.61 -12.80 -21.18
CA ALA A 48 3.60 -13.71 -20.65
C ALA A 48 4.15 -15.11 -20.33
N GLU A 49 5.06 -15.63 -21.16
CA GLU A 49 5.74 -16.91 -20.92
C GLU A 49 6.52 -16.90 -19.60
N LYS A 50 7.24 -15.80 -19.31
CA LYS A 50 7.99 -15.65 -18.07
C LYS A 50 7.05 -15.51 -16.87
N ILE A 51 5.94 -14.80 -16.99
CA ILE A 51 4.91 -14.74 -15.93
C ILE A 51 4.40 -16.14 -15.60
N THR A 52 4.00 -16.93 -16.61
CA THR A 52 3.52 -18.30 -16.42
C THR A 52 4.57 -19.22 -15.80
N GLU A 53 5.85 -19.08 -16.16
CA GLU A 53 6.95 -19.83 -15.54
C GLU A 53 7.10 -19.53 -14.05
N LEU A 54 7.03 -18.25 -13.66
CA LEU A 54 7.16 -17.81 -12.27
C LEU A 54 5.93 -18.20 -11.44
N GLU A 55 4.72 -18.09 -12.01
CA GLU A 55 3.48 -18.57 -11.39
C GLU A 55 3.53 -20.09 -11.15
N ASN A 56 4.01 -20.86 -12.13
CA ASN A 56 4.20 -22.29 -11.96
C ASN A 56 5.20 -22.60 -10.83
N THR A 57 6.26 -21.81 -10.69
CA THR A 57 7.21 -21.93 -9.57
C THR A 57 6.53 -21.65 -8.23
N LEU A 58 5.73 -20.58 -8.13
CA LEU A 58 4.96 -20.24 -6.91
C LEU A 58 3.97 -21.35 -6.52
N SER A 59 3.22 -21.87 -7.48
CA SER A 59 2.20 -22.92 -7.23
C SER A 59 2.84 -24.27 -6.89
N THR A 60 3.82 -24.72 -7.67
CA THR A 60 4.36 -26.08 -7.53
C THR A 60 5.33 -26.21 -6.35
N LYS A 61 6.23 -25.25 -6.16
CA LYS A 61 7.31 -25.30 -5.16
C LYS A 61 6.89 -24.68 -3.83
N TYR A 62 6.16 -23.56 -3.86
CA TYR A 62 5.79 -22.79 -2.66
C TYR A 62 4.32 -22.91 -2.25
N LYS A 63 3.50 -23.65 -3.04
CA LYS A 63 2.08 -23.90 -2.76
C LYS A 63 1.26 -22.62 -2.59
N ILE A 64 1.63 -21.56 -3.31
CA ILE A 64 0.88 -20.31 -3.34
C ILE A 64 -0.32 -20.48 -4.29
N ASP A 65 -1.49 -20.06 -3.81
CA ASP A 65 -2.70 -20.02 -4.62
C ASP A 65 -2.63 -18.83 -5.60
N LEU A 66 -2.55 -19.15 -6.90
CA LEU A 66 -2.42 -18.16 -7.96
C LEU A 66 -3.66 -17.27 -8.11
N THR A 67 -4.84 -17.71 -7.63
CA THR A 67 -6.06 -16.89 -7.65
C THR A 67 -5.96 -15.65 -6.75
N ARG A 68 -4.95 -15.62 -5.87
CA ARG A 68 -4.67 -14.50 -4.97
C ARG A 68 -3.69 -13.48 -5.55
N LEU A 69 -3.09 -13.78 -6.70
CA LEU A 69 -2.24 -12.83 -7.41
C LEU A 69 -3.12 -11.84 -8.15
N ASN A 70 -2.76 -10.56 -8.06
CA ASN A 70 -3.41 -9.49 -8.78
C ASN A 70 -2.40 -8.87 -9.74
N THR A 71 -2.76 -8.76 -11.01
CA THR A 71 -1.95 -8.04 -12.00
C THR A 71 -2.08 -6.54 -11.76
N ILE A 72 -0.94 -5.86 -11.64
CA ILE A 72 -0.90 -4.41 -11.52
C ILE A 72 -0.82 -3.82 -12.93
N ASP A 73 -1.80 -2.96 -13.27
CA ASP A 73 -1.79 -2.21 -14.51
C ASP A 73 -0.85 -1.00 -14.42
N HIS A 74 0.22 -1.00 -15.22
CA HIS A 74 1.21 0.07 -15.28
C HIS A 74 0.91 1.13 -16.36
N SER A 75 -0.29 1.13 -16.95
CA SER A 75 -0.73 2.12 -17.94
C SER A 75 -0.86 3.52 -17.35
N ASN A 76 -1.36 3.62 -16.11
CA ASN A 76 -1.71 4.87 -15.44
C ASN A 76 -0.86 5.13 -14.17
N CYS A 77 0.46 5.08 -14.31
CA CYS A 77 1.37 5.49 -13.22
C CYS A 77 1.56 7.01 -13.25
N PHE A 78 1.14 7.68 -12.18
CA PHE A 78 1.43 9.11 -11.97
C PHE A 78 2.84 9.29 -11.41
N SER A 79 3.56 10.33 -11.84
CA SER A 79 4.81 10.67 -11.17
C SER A 79 4.50 11.20 -9.76
N ALA A 80 5.41 11.01 -8.81
CA ALA A 80 5.20 11.51 -7.44
C ALA A 80 4.96 13.03 -7.39
N THR A 81 5.43 13.78 -8.39
CA THR A 81 5.17 15.22 -8.54
C THR A 81 3.81 15.55 -9.17
N ASP A 82 3.20 14.60 -9.88
CA ASP A 82 1.85 14.73 -10.45
C ASP A 82 0.76 14.20 -9.50
N VAL A 83 1.15 13.45 -8.46
CA VAL A 83 0.24 13.03 -7.40
C VAL A 83 0.04 14.19 -6.46
N ASP A 84 -1.09 14.88 -6.62
CA ASP A 84 -1.60 15.78 -5.60
C ASP A 84 -2.04 14.94 -4.39
N TYR A 85 -1.16 14.81 -3.39
CA TYR A 85 -1.47 14.15 -2.11
C TYR A 85 -2.52 14.92 -1.28
N ASN A 86 -3.16 15.97 -1.83
CA ASN A 86 -4.29 16.60 -1.20
C ASN A 86 -5.37 15.56 -0.89
N ILE A 87 -5.51 15.29 0.41
CA ILE A 87 -6.64 14.54 0.93
C ILE A 87 -7.86 15.41 0.62
N LYS A 88 -8.70 14.96 -0.31
CA LYS A 88 -10.01 15.58 -0.54
C LYS A 88 -10.89 15.23 0.63
N ILE A 89 -10.77 16.05 1.66
CA ILE A 89 -11.60 15.94 2.85
C ILE A 89 -12.92 16.65 2.52
N ASP A 90 -14.00 15.88 2.42
CA ASP A 90 -15.36 16.42 2.33
C ASP A 90 -16.00 16.55 3.72
N ALA A 91 -17.18 17.20 3.77
CA ALA A 91 -17.89 17.45 5.03
C ALA A 91 -18.21 16.14 5.78
N ASN A 92 -18.44 15.04 5.06
CA ASN A 92 -18.71 13.74 5.66
C ASN A 92 -17.43 13.11 6.23
N GLY A 93 -16.30 13.27 5.55
CA GLY A 93 -14.99 12.84 6.03
C GLY A 93 -14.55 13.59 7.29
N LEU A 94 -14.83 14.89 7.39
CA LEU A 94 -14.53 15.69 8.60
C LEU A 94 -15.45 15.35 9.77
N SER A 95 -16.73 15.12 9.49
CA SER A 95 -17.71 14.69 10.49
C SER A 95 -17.35 13.31 11.04
N LEU A 96 -16.93 12.37 10.18
CA LEU A 96 -16.48 11.02 10.57
C LEU A 96 -15.23 11.05 11.45
N LEU A 97 -14.31 11.99 11.21
CA LEU A 97 -13.12 12.20 12.02
C LEU A 97 -13.41 12.98 13.33
N GLY A 98 -14.67 13.37 13.59
CA GLY A 98 -15.06 14.13 14.77
C GLY A 98 -14.51 15.55 14.81
N LEU A 99 -13.99 16.05 13.68
CA LEU A 99 -13.36 17.37 13.56
C LEU A 99 -14.40 18.48 13.32
N LEU A 100 -15.62 18.11 12.91
CA LEU A 100 -16.76 19.01 12.81
C LEU A 100 -17.90 18.45 13.66
N SER A 101 -18.28 19.19 14.71
CA SER A 101 -19.61 19.12 15.28
C SER A 101 -20.50 20.15 14.60
N ASP A 102 -21.78 19.81 14.38
CA ASP A 102 -22.73 20.59 13.58
C ASP A 102 -22.90 22.06 14.03
N ASP A 103 -22.50 22.39 15.26
CA ASP A 103 -22.56 23.74 15.82
C ASP A 103 -21.50 24.72 15.25
N ASN A 104 -20.41 24.23 14.63
CA ASN A 104 -19.30 25.08 14.12
C ASN A 104 -19.28 25.25 12.59
N LEU A 105 -20.23 24.65 11.86
CA LEU A 105 -20.33 24.80 10.39
C LEU A 105 -20.54 26.25 9.93
N THR A 106 -21.08 27.11 10.81
CA THR A 106 -21.34 28.53 10.52
C THR A 106 -20.15 29.45 10.77
N GLN A 107 -19.00 28.93 11.21
CA GLN A 107 -17.83 29.75 11.54
C GLN A 107 -16.69 29.64 10.52
N ILE A 108 -16.69 28.61 9.67
CA ILE A 108 -15.64 28.43 8.66
C ILE A 108 -16.14 28.93 7.30
N HIS A 109 -16.17 30.25 7.16
CA HIS A 109 -16.53 30.93 5.90
C HIS A 109 -15.31 31.34 5.06
N THR A 110 -14.10 31.20 5.60
CA THR A 110 -12.85 31.60 4.94
C THR A 110 -11.72 30.58 5.21
N VAL A 111 -10.75 30.52 4.31
CA VAL A 111 -9.56 29.66 4.42
C VAL A 111 -8.78 29.98 5.71
N ASP A 112 -8.68 31.26 6.08
CA ASP A 112 -8.02 31.71 7.32
C ASP A 112 -8.67 31.14 8.58
N ALA A 113 -10.00 30.98 8.59
CA ALA A 113 -10.71 30.36 9.71
C ALA A 113 -10.41 28.85 9.76
N ALA A 114 -10.33 28.19 8.61
CA ALA A 114 -9.96 26.78 8.55
C ALA A 114 -8.51 26.55 9.02
N GLU A 115 -7.57 27.43 8.67
CA GLU A 115 -6.17 27.36 9.13
C GLU A 115 -6.04 27.51 10.66
N ALA A 116 -6.84 28.39 11.28
CA ALA A 116 -6.85 28.56 12.73
C ALA A 116 -7.38 27.31 13.47
N TYR A 117 -8.39 26.63 12.92
CA TYR A 117 -8.95 25.40 13.49
C TYR A 117 -8.08 24.17 13.22
N LEU A 118 -7.46 24.11 12.04
CA LEU A 118 -6.59 23.02 11.61
C LEU A 118 -5.12 23.29 11.98
N ASN A 119 -4.81 23.99 13.06
CA ASN A 119 -3.43 24.19 13.48
C ASN A 119 -2.85 22.85 14.02
N ILE A 120 -2.48 21.93 13.11
CA ILE A 120 -2.05 20.55 13.39
C ILE A 120 -0.73 20.50 14.20
N SER A 121 -0.05 21.64 14.40
CA SER A 121 1.14 21.70 15.26
C SER A 121 0.87 21.84 16.76
N GLU A 122 -0.36 22.19 17.20
CA GLU A 122 -0.67 22.30 18.64
C GLU A 122 -1.54 21.16 19.19
N ASN A 123 -2.19 20.36 18.33
CA ASN A 123 -2.99 19.20 18.75
C ASN A 123 -2.20 17.88 18.81
N LEU A 124 -0.87 17.96 18.80
CA LEU A 124 0.06 16.84 18.97
C LEU A 124 1.13 17.15 20.04
N ALA A 125 0.70 17.76 21.15
CA ALA A 125 1.47 17.85 22.40
C ALA A 125 0.68 17.21 23.56
#